data_AF-G8TIT2-F1
#
_entry.id   AF-G8TIT2-F1
#
_cell.length_a   1.000
_cell.length_b   1.000
_cell.length_c   1.000
_cell.angle_alpha   90.00
_cell.angle_beta   90.00
_cell.angle_gamma   90.00
#
_symmetry.space_group_name_H-M   'P 1'
#
loop_
_entity.id
_entity.type
_entity.pdbx_description
1 polymer ?
#
loop_
_entity_poly.entity_id
_entity_poly.type
_entity_poly.pdbx_seq_one_letter_code
_entity_poly.pdbx_strand_id
1 'polypeptide(L)'
;MPLYYYFIIFIGLSFIILFFRSLVPPKRNIAVDLFNEGLRNENNGQYEEAVINYENALMEVKKTRSHSTFKNKIIEKLKILHTLIEYNNGVRIIRQ
;
A
#
# COMPACT_ATOMS: atom_id res chain seq x y z
N MET A 1 44.74 19.95 23.86
CA MET A 1 43.31 20.22 23.61
C MET A 1 42.48 19.28 24.48
N PRO A 2 41.50 19.76 25.24
CA PRO A 2 40.82 18.93 26.22
C PRO A 2 39.80 17.98 25.56
N LEU A 3 39.69 16.76 26.08
CA LEU A 3 38.86 15.68 25.52
C LEU A 3 37.37 16.02 25.37
N TYR A 4 36.85 16.99 26.13
CA TYR A 4 35.44 17.40 26.07
C TYR A 4 35.04 17.97 24.69
N TYR A 5 35.99 18.52 23.92
CA TYR A 5 35.70 19.12 22.62
C TYR A 5 35.23 18.06 21.61
N TYR A 6 35.83 16.87 21.66
CA TYR A 6 35.45 15.73 20.81
C TYR A 6 34.06 15.20 21.17
N PHE A 7 33.70 15.18 22.45
CA PHE A 7 32.36 14.79 22.91
C PHE A 7 31.28 15.74 22.39
N ILE A 8 31.51 17.06 22.45
CA ILE A 8 30.57 18.07 21.94
C ILE A 8 30.36 17.91 20.43
N ILE A 9 31.44 17.70 19.67
CA ILE A 9 31.37 17.46 18.22
C ILE A 9 30.57 16.18 17.91
N PHE A 10 30.81 15.09 18.64
CA PHE A 10 30.11 13.82 18.44
C PHE A 10 28.60 13.94 18.69
N ILE A 11 28.22 14.64 19.77
CA ILE A 11 26.82 14.92 20.08
C ILE A 11 26.18 15.77 18.97
N GLY A 12 26.85 16.83 18.52
CA GLY A 12 26.37 17.67 17.42
C GLY A 12 26.16 16.89 16.13
N LEU A 13 27.11 16.02 15.76
CA LEU A 13 27.00 15.15 14.58
C LEU A 13 25.84 14.15 14.72
N SER A 14 25.61 13.60 15.91
CA SER A 14 24.48 12.70 16.17
C SER A 14 23.13 13.40 15.94
N PHE A 15 22.97 14.62 16.45
CA PHE A 15 21.77 15.43 16.21
C PHE A 15 21.58 15.76 14.74
N ILE A 16 22.65 16.08 14.02
CA ILE A 16 22.62 16.35 12.58
C ILE A 16 22.13 15.11 11.81
N ILE A 17 22.65 13.92 12.13
CA ILE A 17 22.22 12.66 11.50
C ILE A 17 20.74 12.37 11.78
N LEU A 18 20.29 12.56 13.02
CA LEU A 18 18.89 12.36 13.40
C LEU A 18 17.96 13.35 12.67
N PHE A 19 18.38 14.61 12.56
CA PHE A 19 17.63 15.64 11.84
C PHE A 19 17.48 15.26 10.35
N PHE A 20 18.57 14.93 9.67
CA PHE A 20 18.52 14.49 8.28
C PHE A 20 17.68 13.24 8.08
N ARG A 21 17.72 12.28 9.02
CA ARG A 21 16.88 11.08 8.97
C ARG A 21 15.40 11.40 9.11
N SER A 22 15.03 12.41 9.91
CA SER A 22 13.65 12.89 10.04
C SER A 22 13.12 13.59 8.78
N LEU A 23 14.02 14.15 7.96
CA LEU A 23 13.66 14.78 6.68
C LEU A 23 13.43 13.76 5.56
N VAL A 24 13.86 12.51 5.72
CA VAL A 24 13.58 11.46 4.74
C VAL A 24 12.16 10.94 4.95
N PRO A 25 11.23 11.15 4.00
CA PRO A 25 9.88 10.62 4.13
C PRO A 25 9.92 9.09 4.23
N PRO A 26 9.03 8.47 5.03
CA PRO A 26 8.96 7.02 5.07
C PRO A 26 8.71 6.49 3.65
N LYS A 27 9.37 5.37 3.32
CA LYS A 27 9.12 4.68 2.04
C LYS A 27 7.62 4.41 1.94
N ARG A 28 6.95 5.09 1.01
CA ARG A 28 5.54 4.83 0.71
C ARG A 28 5.41 3.40 0.21
N ASN A 29 4.53 2.63 0.85
CA ASN A 29 4.23 1.29 0.39
C ASN A 29 3.13 1.40 -0.67
N ILE A 30 3.55 1.55 -1.93
CA ILE A 30 2.67 1.75 -3.08
C ILE A 30 1.58 0.67 -3.12
N ALA A 31 1.91 -0.58 -2.77
CA ALA A 31 0.93 -1.66 -2.75
C ALA A 31 -0.18 -1.46 -1.70
N VAL A 32 0.14 -0.87 -0.54
CA VAL A 32 -0.84 -0.57 0.51
C VAL A 32 -1.71 0.62 0.11
N ASP A 33 -1.12 1.64 -0.51
CA ASP A 33 -1.86 2.80 -1.01
C ASP A 33 -2.89 2.38 -2.07
N LEU A 34 -2.48 1.57 -3.05
CA LEU A 34 -3.35 1.00 -4.07
C LEU A 34 -4.45 0.12 -3.47
N PHE A 35 -4.12 -0.69 -2.45
CA PHE A 35 -5.12 -1.50 -1.75
C PHE A 35 -6.17 -0.63 -1.05
N ASN A 36 -5.75 0.44 -0.39
CA ASN A 36 -6.67 1.35 0.30
C ASN A 36 -7.56 2.10 -0.70
N GLU A 37 -7.03 2.45 -1.88
CA GLU A 37 -7.82 3.05 -2.95
C GLU A 37 -8.84 2.07 -3.51
N GLY A 38 -8.45 0.80 -3.74
CA GLY A 38 -9.36 -0.27 -4.12
C GLY A 38 -10.50 -0.46 -3.11
N LEU A 39 -10.20 -0.40 -1.81
CA LEU A 39 -11.20 -0.49 -0.75
C LEU A 39 -12.17 0.71 -0.75
N ARG A 40 -11.69 1.92 -1.05
CA ARG A 40 -12.55 3.10 -1.18
C ARG A 40 -13.50 2.95 -2.37
N ASN A 41 -13.00 2.47 -3.50
CA ASN A 41 -13.82 2.22 -4.69
C ASN A 41 -14.86 1.11 -4.44
N GLU A 42 -14.45 0.02 -3.78
CA GLU A 42 -15.34 -1.06 -3.34
C GLU A 42 -16.49 -0.53 -2.47
N ASN A 43 -16.18 0.33 -1.48
CA ASN A 43 -17.19 0.94 -0.62
C ASN A 43 -18.11 1.93 -1.35
N ASN A 44 -17.64 2.53 -2.45
CA ASN A 44 -18.44 3.42 -3.29
C ASN A 44 -19.28 2.67 -4.34
N GLY A 45 -19.19 1.33 -4.40
CA GLY A 45 -19.85 0.51 -5.42
C GLY A 45 -19.18 0.53 -6.80
N GLN A 46 -17.99 1.11 -6.90
CA GLN A 46 -17.15 1.19 -8.11
C GLN A 46 -16.30 -0.08 -8.20
N TYR A 47 -16.95 -1.20 -8.53
CA TYR A 47 -16.33 -2.52 -8.43
C TYR A 47 -15.24 -2.73 -9.49
N GLU A 48 -15.43 -2.21 -10.69
CA GLU A 48 -14.48 -2.28 -11.79
C GLU A 48 -13.19 -1.50 -11.46
N GLU A 49 -13.31 -0.29 -10.94
CA GLU A 49 -12.16 0.50 -10.49
C GLU A 49 -11.48 -0.11 -9.26
N ALA A 50 -12.26 -0.76 -8.37
CA ALA A 50 -11.71 -1.50 -7.25
C ALA A 50 -10.85 -2.68 -7.70
N VAL A 51 -11.30 -3.43 -8.72
CA VAL A 51 -10.54 -4.54 -9.32
C VAL A 51 -9.20 -4.04 -9.87
N ILE A 52 -9.21 -2.98 -10.68
CA ILE A 52 -7.98 -2.40 -11.25
C ILE A 52 -6.98 -2.03 -10.15
N ASN A 53 -7.45 -1.38 -9.08
CA ASN A 53 -6.59 -0.98 -7.98
C ASN A 53 -6.03 -2.19 -7.19
N TYR A 54 -6.82 -3.23 -6.97
CA TYR A 54 -6.34 -4.45 -6.34
C TYR A 54 -5.36 -5.24 -7.23
N GLU A 55 -5.54 -5.25 -8.55
CA GLU A 55 -4.59 -5.85 -9.49
C GLU A 55 -3.26 -5.12 -9.49
N ASN A 56 -3.29 -3.79 -9.53
CA ASN A 56 -2.09 -2.96 -9.42
C ASN A 56 -1.37 -3.19 -8.09
N ALA A 57 -2.11 -3.26 -6.98
CA ALA A 57 -1.55 -3.60 -5.67
C ALA A 57 -0.86 -4.98 -5.70
N LEU A 58 -1.49 -5.97 -6.33
CA LEU A 58 -0.93 -7.32 -6.47
C LEU A 58 0.37 -7.32 -7.29
N MET A 59 0.45 -6.52 -8.35
CA MET A 59 1.67 -6.35 -9.14
C MET A 59 2.81 -5.76 -8.31
N GLU A 60 2.54 -4.74 -7.50
CA GLU A 60 3.55 -4.14 -6.62
C GLU A 60 4.01 -5.13 -5.54
N VAL A 61 3.10 -5.90 -4.93
CA VAL A 61 3.48 -6.94 -3.96
C VAL A 61 4.39 -7.99 -4.60
N LYS A 62 4.11 -8.42 -5.84
CA LYS A 62 4.94 -9.40 -6.57
C LYS A 62 6.37 -8.93 -6.82
N LYS A 63 6.61 -7.61 -6.92
CA LYS A 63 7.98 -7.05 -7.06
C LYS A 63 8.81 -7.20 -5.78
N THR A 64 8.15 -7.40 -4.63
CA THR A 64 8.79 -7.55 -3.33
C THR A 64 8.77 -9.02 -2.89
N ARG A 65 9.85 -9.49 -2.26
CA ARG A 65 10.03 -10.93 -1.95
C ARG A 65 9.12 -11.46 -0.81
N SER A 66 8.31 -10.64 -0.14
CA SER A 66 8.09 -10.89 1.30
C SER A 66 6.71 -10.57 1.93
N HIS A 67 5.57 -10.67 1.22
CA HIS A 67 4.27 -10.58 1.91
C HIS A 67 3.23 -11.57 1.38
N SER A 68 3.36 -12.85 1.74
CA SER A 68 2.40 -13.91 1.37
C SER A 68 0.99 -13.62 1.89
N THR A 69 0.83 -13.18 3.14
CA THR A 69 -0.48 -12.89 3.72
C THR A 69 -1.19 -11.72 3.04
N PHE A 70 -0.48 -10.63 2.78
CA PHE A 70 -1.07 -9.46 2.11
C PHE A 70 -1.44 -9.77 0.66
N LYS A 71 -0.56 -10.49 -0.05
CA LYS A 71 -0.86 -11.03 -1.39
C LYS A 71 -2.15 -11.87 -1.38
N ASN A 72 -2.30 -12.78 -0.43
CA ASN A 72 -3.48 -13.64 -0.33
C ASN A 72 -4.75 -12.82 -0.09
N LYS A 73 -4.69 -11.82 0.79
CA LYS A 73 -5.79 -10.90 1.04
C LYS A 73 -6.25 -10.16 -0.23
N ILE A 74 -5.30 -9.69 -1.05
CA ILE A 74 -5.62 -9.04 -2.32
C ILE A 74 -6.31 -10.02 -3.28
N ILE A 75 -5.80 -11.27 -3.38
CA ILE A 75 -6.38 -12.31 -4.24
C ILE A 75 -7.80 -12.67 -3.80
N GLU A 76 -8.05 -12.80 -2.50
CA GLU A 76 -9.39 -13.05 -1.96
C GLU A 76 -10.37 -11.93 -2.31
N LYS A 77 -9.92 -10.67 -2.15
CA LYS A 77 -10.72 -9.49 -2.53
C LYS A 77 -11.08 -9.49 -4.02
N LEU A 78 -10.11 -9.77 -4.90
CA LEU A 78 -10.33 -9.87 -6.34
C LEU A 78 -11.36 -10.95 -6.69
N LYS A 79 -11.28 -12.14 -6.08
CA LYS A 79 -12.24 -13.22 -6.31
C LYS A 79 -13.67 -12.79 -5.96
N ILE A 80 -13.84 -12.18 -4.79
CA ILE A 80 -15.16 -11.70 -4.33
C ILE A 80 -15.70 -10.66 -5.30
N LEU A 81 -14.88 -9.69 -5.69
CA LEU A 81 -15.28 -8.63 -6.62
C LEU A 81 -15.68 -9.16 -7.99
N HIS A 82 -14.92 -10.10 -8.56
CA HIS A 82 -15.30 -10.72 -9.84
C HIS A 82 -16.65 -11.45 -9.75
N THR A 83 -16.88 -12.21 -8.67
CA THR A 83 -18.18 -12.86 -8.45
C THR A 83 -19.32 -11.85 -8.30
N LEU A 84 -19.09 -10.73 -7.61
CA LEU A 84 -20.09 -9.67 -7.45
C LEU A 84 -20.41 -8.99 -8.78
N ILE A 85 -19.39 -8.68 -9.60
CA ILE A 85 -19.58 -8.09 -10.93
C ILE A 85 -20.35 -9.05 -11.83
N GLU A 86 -19.97 -10.34 -11.86
CA GLU A 86 -20.66 -11.36 -12.64
C GLU A 86 -22.13 -11.51 -12.22
N TYR A 87 -22.40 -11.58 -10.91
CA TYR A 87 -23.75 -11.63 -10.38
C TYR A 87 -24.57 -10.40 -10.78
N ASN A 88 -24.01 -9.21 -10.63
CA ASN A 88 -24.70 -7.96 -10.95
C ASN A 88 -25.02 -7.87 -12.45
N ASN A 89 -24.10 -8.33 -13.30
CA ASN A 89 -24.32 -8.41 -14.75
C ASN A 89 -25.41 -9.42 -15.11
N GLY A 90 -25.43 -10.60 -14.47
CA GLY A 90 -26.49 -11.59 -14.66
C GLY A 90 -27.86 -11.08 -14.25
N VAL A 91 -27.97 -10.42 -13.09
CA VAL A 91 -29.22 -9.79 -12.64
C VAL A 91 -29.66 -8.68 -13.62
N ARG A 92 -28.72 -7.90 -14.13
CA ARG A 92 -29.00 -6.83 -15.11
C ARG A 92 -29.59 -7.39 -16.40
N ILE A 93 -29.08 -8.51 -16.91
CA ILE A 93 -29.60 -9.17 -18.11
C ILE A 93 -31.04 -9.66 -17.89
N ILE A 94 -31.35 -10.21 -16.71
CA ILE A 94 -32.70 -10.74 -16.39
C ILE A 94 -33.75 -9.62 -16.26
N ARG A 95 -33.34 -8.39 -15.93
CA ARG A 95 -34.24 -7.24 -15.71
C ARG A 95 -34.50 -6.40 -16.97
N GLN A 96 -33.86 -6.71 -18.10
CA GLN A 96 -34.09 -6.06 -19.40
C GLN A 96 -35.13 -6.81 -20.22
#